data_AF-A0A9P8I0Z7-F1
#
_entry.id   AF-A0A9P8I0Z7-F1
#
_cell.length_a   1.000
_cell.length_b   1.000
_cell.length_c   1.000
_cell.angle_alpha   90.00
_cell.angle_beta   90.00
_cell.angle_gamma   90.00
#
_symmetry.space_group_name_H-M   'P 1'
#
loop_
_entity.id
_entity.type
_entity.pdbx_description
1 polymer ?
#
loop_
_entity_poly.entity_id
_entity_poly.type
_entity_poly.pdbx_seq_one_letter_code
_entity_poly.pdbx_strand_id
1 'polypeptide(L)'
;MATLPSPGFQPFPSPPISISKRSFFVAGIISSVYGIDELPKHISEVACLWLLHPRLKSRADMEFVADAVLRGWYRRLEDGSAGDSPKGLIAVSFDGRNHGSREFTPSANEAWRAGNETHAQDMLSTYHGTALDASILMLYLPSFIFPDSKKSITTNLVLGVSLGGHGAWLSLLHEPSVTAAIIVIGCPDYVRLMSHRAAKSKRPSWVDTSPQGASFIGSTDFPGSLLAAVKKYDPAGLLMGQLDSDDYSRKPSDKEIQRLRPLMHDHLANKKILNLAGGADKLVPYSCSEPFLAFLSRAVEKDTGWFADGGVGLTNKVFEGVGHEMTLEMLHEAVEFVADVLTAGPSDGSGVPAGERDYPKI
;
A
#
# COMPACT_ATOMS: atom_id res chain seq x y z
N MET A 1 -16.08 -5.94 -7.04
CA MET A 1 -14.62 -6.07 -7.26
C MET A 1 -14.11 -4.71 -7.70
N ALA A 2 -12.85 -4.35 -7.44
CA ALA A 2 -12.31 -3.12 -8.01
C ALA A 2 -12.14 -3.25 -9.52
N THR A 3 -12.56 -2.23 -10.25
CA THR A 3 -12.25 -2.07 -11.67
C THR A 3 -10.98 -1.24 -11.82
N LEU A 4 -10.15 -1.62 -12.79
CA LEU A 4 -8.99 -0.86 -13.24
C LEU A 4 -9.33 -0.19 -14.57
N PRO A 5 -8.68 0.92 -14.94
CA PRO A 5 -8.90 1.53 -16.25
C PRO A 5 -8.56 0.56 -17.38
N SER A 6 -9.25 0.69 -18.52
CA SER A 6 -9.04 -0.18 -19.67
C SER A 6 -7.84 0.28 -20.53
N PRO A 7 -7.06 -0.65 -21.12
CA PRO A 7 -5.83 -0.35 -21.88
C PRO A 7 -6.02 0.42 -23.20
N GLY A 8 -7.26 0.78 -23.57
CA GLY A 8 -7.57 1.54 -24.78
C GLY A 8 -7.39 3.06 -24.66
N PHE A 9 -7.13 3.59 -23.46
CA PHE A 9 -6.90 5.01 -23.25
C PHE A 9 -5.39 5.29 -23.19
N GLN A 10 -4.88 6.07 -24.14
CA GLN A 10 -3.53 6.63 -24.07
C GLN A 10 -3.61 7.94 -23.29
N PRO A 11 -3.13 8.00 -22.04
CA PRO A 11 -3.09 9.26 -21.31
C PRO A 11 -2.16 10.30 -21.95
N PHE A 12 -1.35 9.91 -22.96
CA PHE A 12 -0.31 10.75 -23.52
C PHE A 12 -0.19 10.64 -25.05
N PRO A 13 -0.07 11.78 -25.78
CA PRO A 13 -0.27 11.87 -27.23
C PRO A 13 0.94 11.52 -28.13
N SER A 14 2.00 10.89 -27.62
CA SER A 14 3.27 10.66 -28.36
C SER A 14 3.49 9.16 -28.64
N PRO A 15 4.22 8.76 -29.72
CA PRO A 15 4.34 7.35 -30.08
C PRO A 15 4.93 6.55 -28.91
N PRO A 16 4.36 5.39 -28.57
CA PRO A 16 4.62 4.78 -27.29
C PRO A 16 6.04 4.22 -27.23
N ILE A 17 6.85 4.68 -26.26
CA ILE A 17 7.99 3.90 -25.75
C ILE A 17 7.43 2.52 -25.40
N SER A 18 7.80 1.46 -26.12
CA SER A 18 7.35 0.13 -25.73
C SER A 18 8.00 -0.24 -24.40
N ILE A 19 7.21 -0.53 -23.37
CA ILE A 19 7.74 -0.91 -22.07
C ILE A 19 8.02 -2.42 -22.07
N SER A 20 9.27 -2.81 -21.84
CA SER A 20 9.66 -4.21 -21.73
C SER A 20 8.98 -4.90 -20.55
N LYS A 21 8.75 -6.21 -20.67
CA LYS A 21 8.24 -7.07 -19.61
C LYS A 21 9.04 -8.38 -19.58
N ARG A 22 9.63 -8.71 -18.43
CA ARG A 22 10.36 -9.97 -18.19
C ARG A 22 9.81 -10.65 -16.95
N SER A 23 9.80 -11.99 -16.95
CA SER A 23 9.38 -12.78 -15.79
C SER A 23 10.60 -13.35 -15.08
N PHE A 24 10.62 -13.23 -13.76
CA PHE A 24 11.62 -13.81 -12.88
C PHE A 24 10.94 -14.70 -11.83
N PHE A 25 11.64 -15.73 -11.37
CA PHE A 25 11.14 -16.69 -10.39
C PHE A 25 11.98 -16.55 -9.13
N VAL A 26 11.47 -15.79 -8.16
CA VAL A 26 12.22 -15.38 -6.97
C VAL A 26 11.51 -15.92 -5.74
N ALA A 27 12.21 -16.69 -4.91
CA ALA A 27 11.64 -17.31 -3.70
C ALA A 27 10.33 -18.11 -3.94
N GLY A 28 10.21 -18.76 -5.11
CA GLY A 28 9.00 -19.49 -5.50
C GLY A 28 7.84 -18.62 -5.97
N ILE A 29 8.06 -17.32 -6.17
CA ILE A 29 7.05 -16.36 -6.64
C ILE A 29 7.42 -15.88 -8.05
N ILE A 30 6.43 -15.85 -8.95
CA ILE A 30 6.61 -15.30 -10.29
C ILE A 30 6.45 -13.77 -10.22
N SER A 31 7.52 -13.06 -10.56
CA SER A 31 7.59 -11.59 -10.59
C SER A 31 7.69 -11.10 -12.03
N SER A 32 6.71 -10.32 -12.47
CA SER A 32 6.76 -9.57 -13.73
C SER A 32 7.52 -8.27 -13.48
N VAL A 33 8.67 -8.09 -14.12
CA VAL A 33 9.48 -6.88 -14.08
C VAL A 33 9.28 -6.11 -15.37
N TYR A 34 8.89 -4.84 -15.24
CA TYR A 34 8.59 -3.92 -16.34
C TYR A 34 9.64 -2.82 -16.41
N GLY A 35 10.00 -2.38 -17.61
CA GLY A 35 10.86 -1.20 -17.79
C GLY A 35 12.37 -1.46 -17.69
N ILE A 36 12.79 -2.71 -17.57
CA ILE A 36 14.20 -3.07 -17.30
C ILE A 36 15.11 -2.82 -18.50
N ASP A 37 14.62 -3.02 -19.72
CA ASP A 37 15.40 -2.81 -20.95
C ASP A 37 15.51 -1.33 -21.32
N GLU A 38 14.60 -0.52 -20.78
CA GLU A 38 14.54 0.93 -20.97
C GLU A 38 15.43 1.70 -19.97
N LEU A 39 16.07 1.02 -19.01
CA LEU A 39 16.95 1.66 -18.04
C LEU A 39 18.15 2.31 -18.72
N PRO A 40 18.39 3.63 -18.51
CA PRO A 40 19.51 4.31 -19.14
C PRO A 40 20.86 3.70 -18.75
N LYS A 41 21.76 3.56 -19.72
CA LYS A 41 23.09 2.94 -19.51
C LYS A 41 23.95 3.70 -18.50
N HIS A 42 23.83 5.03 -18.48
CA HIS A 42 24.61 5.92 -17.61
C HIS A 42 24.06 6.05 -16.19
N ILE A 43 22.84 5.55 -15.92
CA ILE A 43 22.22 5.60 -14.59
C ILE A 43 22.48 4.27 -13.87
N SER A 44 23.11 4.33 -12.70
CA SER A 44 23.35 3.18 -11.82
C SER A 44 22.28 3.04 -10.74
N GLU A 45 21.64 4.13 -10.32
CA GLU A 45 20.60 4.10 -9.30
C GLU A 45 19.21 3.86 -9.89
N VAL A 46 18.52 2.86 -9.37
CA VAL A 46 17.19 2.45 -9.84
C VAL A 46 16.18 2.58 -8.71
N ALA A 47 15.02 3.16 -9.02
CA ALA A 47 13.83 3.07 -8.20
C ALA A 47 12.96 1.89 -8.67
N CYS A 48 12.30 1.23 -7.73
CA CYS A 48 11.40 0.13 -7.99
C CYS A 48 10.00 0.42 -7.44
N LEU A 49 9.01 0.44 -8.32
CA LEU A 49 7.59 0.53 -7.95
C LEU A 49 6.99 -0.87 -7.85
N TRP A 50 6.65 -1.29 -6.64
CA TRP A 50 6.01 -2.57 -6.36
C TRP A 50 4.49 -2.44 -6.47
N LEU A 51 3.90 -3.20 -7.39
CA LEU A 51 2.49 -3.14 -7.75
C LEU A 51 1.71 -4.29 -7.12
N LEU A 52 0.80 -3.96 -6.19
CA LEU A 52 -0.06 -4.91 -5.50
C LEU A 52 -1.48 -4.85 -6.07
N HIS A 53 -1.93 -5.98 -6.64
CA HIS A 53 -3.18 -6.03 -7.41
C HIS A 53 -4.46 -6.13 -6.54
N PRO A 54 -5.64 -5.82 -7.09
CA PRO A 54 -6.92 -5.99 -6.40
C PRO A 54 -7.28 -7.45 -6.07
N ARG A 55 -8.29 -7.63 -5.20
CA ARG A 55 -8.89 -8.95 -4.93
C ARG A 55 -9.48 -9.54 -6.20
N LEU A 56 -9.36 -10.85 -6.37
CA LEU A 56 -9.82 -11.64 -7.53
C LEU A 56 -9.15 -11.26 -8.86
N LYS A 57 -8.00 -10.57 -8.79
CA LYS A 57 -7.15 -10.21 -9.94
C LYS A 57 -5.80 -10.90 -9.86
N SER A 58 -4.92 -10.57 -10.80
CA SER A 58 -3.57 -11.10 -10.93
C SER A 58 -2.54 -9.99 -11.13
N ARG A 59 -1.26 -10.36 -11.10
CA ARG A 59 -0.14 -9.49 -11.46
C ARG A 59 -0.24 -8.89 -12.87
N ALA A 60 -0.92 -9.58 -13.79
CA ALA A 60 -1.11 -9.12 -15.16
C ALA A 60 -2.06 -7.92 -15.25
N ASP A 61 -3.04 -7.83 -14.34
CA ASP A 61 -3.97 -6.70 -14.30
C ASP A 61 -3.27 -5.37 -13.95
N MET A 62 -2.06 -5.42 -13.37
CA MET A 62 -1.26 -4.24 -13.01
C MET A 62 -0.37 -3.72 -14.16
N GLU A 63 -0.35 -4.39 -15.31
CA GLU A 63 0.50 -4.01 -16.45
C GLU A 63 0.19 -2.61 -16.99
N PHE A 64 -1.09 -2.25 -17.06
CA PHE A 64 -1.50 -0.90 -17.47
C PHE A 64 -1.01 0.19 -16.51
N VAL A 65 -0.99 -0.09 -15.20
CA VAL A 65 -0.47 0.84 -14.19
C VAL A 65 1.05 0.97 -14.33
N ALA A 66 1.75 -0.15 -14.53
CA ALA A 66 3.21 -0.15 -14.77
C ALA A 66 3.56 0.71 -15.99
N ASP A 67 2.87 0.48 -17.12
CA ASP A 67 3.07 1.19 -18.38
C ASP A 67 2.86 2.71 -18.21
N ALA A 68 1.74 3.12 -17.60
CA ALA A 68 1.43 4.53 -17.40
C ALA A 68 2.48 5.26 -16.55
N VAL A 69 2.91 4.65 -15.43
CA VAL A 69 3.91 5.26 -14.54
C VAL A 69 5.28 5.32 -15.20
N LEU A 70 5.73 4.24 -15.84
CA LEU A 70 7.04 4.19 -16.49
C LEU A 70 7.13 5.19 -17.65
N ARG A 71 6.08 5.30 -18.48
CA ARG A 71 6.00 6.34 -19.52
C ARG A 71 5.97 7.75 -18.94
N GLY A 72 5.28 7.94 -17.81
CA GLY A 72 5.26 9.19 -17.07
C GLY A 72 6.66 9.65 -16.66
N TRP A 73 7.44 8.72 -16.11
CA TRP A 73 8.80 8.99 -15.66
C TRP A 73 9.80 9.16 -16.81
N TYR A 74 9.80 8.27 -17.80
CA TYR A 74 10.79 8.30 -18.88
C TYR A 74 10.65 9.49 -19.81
N ARG A 75 9.44 10.06 -19.98
CA ARG A 75 9.31 11.35 -20.68
C ARG A 75 9.96 12.50 -19.93
N ARG A 76 9.90 12.48 -18.59
CA ARG A 76 10.60 13.48 -17.76
C ARG A 76 12.12 13.35 -17.84
N LEU A 77 12.63 12.13 -18.04
CA LEU A 77 14.05 11.93 -18.35
C LEU A 77 14.41 12.54 -19.71
N GLU A 78 13.57 12.32 -20.72
CA GLU A 78 13.79 12.80 -22.09
C GLU A 78 13.70 14.32 -22.23
N ASP A 79 12.75 14.96 -21.53
CA ASP A 79 12.55 16.42 -21.58
C ASP A 79 13.40 17.21 -20.57
N GLY A 80 14.16 16.51 -19.72
CA GLY A 80 15.05 17.11 -18.73
C GLY A 80 14.38 17.61 -17.45
N SER A 81 13.11 17.26 -17.21
CA SER A 81 12.37 17.66 -15.99
C SER A 81 12.50 16.68 -14.82
N ALA A 82 13.32 15.63 -14.93
CA ALA A 82 13.52 14.60 -13.90
C ALA A 82 14.54 14.96 -12.78
N GLY A 83 14.90 16.25 -12.66
CA GLY A 83 15.86 16.74 -11.68
C GLY A 83 17.33 16.49 -12.04
N ASP A 84 18.23 16.95 -11.18
CA ASP A 84 19.68 17.00 -11.46
C ASP A 84 20.39 15.65 -11.40
N SER A 85 19.81 14.66 -10.71
CA SER A 85 20.38 13.31 -10.53
C SER A 85 19.29 12.26 -10.66
N PRO A 86 18.76 12.05 -11.88
CA PRO A 86 17.63 11.17 -12.08
C PRO A 86 17.98 9.69 -11.85
N LYS A 87 17.00 8.94 -11.35
CA LYS A 87 17.06 7.48 -11.23
C LYS A 87 16.41 6.81 -12.42
N GLY A 88 16.84 5.59 -12.74
CA GLY A 88 16.04 4.70 -13.58
C GLY A 88 14.80 4.24 -12.81
N LEU A 89 13.73 3.84 -13.48
CA LEU A 89 12.52 3.32 -12.83
C LEU A 89 12.14 1.98 -13.43
N ILE A 90 11.93 0.99 -12.59
CA ILE A 90 11.26 -0.26 -12.96
C ILE A 90 9.98 -0.40 -12.16
N ALA A 91 9.04 -1.20 -12.67
CA ALA A 91 7.88 -1.63 -11.91
C ALA A 91 7.89 -3.15 -11.78
N VAL A 92 7.38 -3.67 -10.66
CA VAL A 92 7.33 -5.11 -10.39
C VAL A 92 5.94 -5.47 -9.91
N SER A 93 5.31 -6.45 -10.55
CA SER A 93 4.06 -7.05 -10.09
C SER A 93 4.22 -8.54 -9.85
N PHE A 94 3.52 -9.07 -8.85
CA PHE A 94 3.48 -10.50 -8.53
C PHE A 94 2.09 -10.86 -8.01
N ASP A 95 1.73 -12.14 -8.09
CA ASP A 95 0.42 -12.56 -7.61
C ASP A 95 0.42 -12.58 -6.07
N GLY A 96 -0.57 -11.91 -5.48
CA GLY A 96 -0.87 -12.01 -4.06
C GLY A 96 -1.20 -13.45 -3.67
N ARG A 97 -1.16 -13.72 -2.36
CA ARG A 97 -1.48 -15.06 -1.87
C ARG A 97 -2.90 -15.45 -2.27
N ASN A 98 -3.08 -16.72 -2.64
CA ASN A 98 -4.36 -17.25 -3.10
C ASN A 98 -4.96 -16.51 -4.32
N HIS A 99 -4.15 -15.86 -5.17
CA HIS A 99 -4.63 -15.14 -6.36
C HIS A 99 -3.81 -15.52 -7.59
N GLY A 100 -4.36 -15.26 -8.79
CA GLY A 100 -3.67 -15.50 -10.06
C GLY A 100 -3.08 -16.91 -10.16
N SER A 101 -1.80 -17.02 -10.48
CA SER A 101 -1.09 -18.31 -10.56
C SER A 101 -0.84 -18.99 -9.21
N ARG A 102 -1.18 -18.34 -8.09
CA ARG A 102 -1.07 -18.86 -6.72
C ARG A 102 -2.44 -19.16 -6.10
N GLU A 103 -3.52 -19.10 -6.88
CA GLU A 103 -4.86 -19.41 -6.37
C GLU A 103 -5.01 -20.89 -6.05
N PHE A 104 -5.41 -21.18 -4.82
CA PHE A 104 -5.59 -22.55 -4.32
C PHE A 104 -7.02 -22.78 -3.83
N THR A 105 -7.62 -21.81 -3.15
CA THR A 105 -8.99 -21.89 -2.60
C THR A 105 -9.77 -20.65 -3.01
N PRO A 106 -10.42 -20.65 -4.20
CA PRO A 106 -11.15 -19.49 -4.72
C PRO A 106 -12.22 -18.96 -3.75
N SER A 107 -12.89 -19.85 -3.02
CA SER A 107 -13.92 -19.46 -2.03
C SER A 107 -13.37 -18.61 -0.88
N ALA A 108 -12.10 -18.77 -0.51
CA ALA A 108 -11.46 -17.93 0.51
C ALA A 108 -11.24 -16.49 0.03
N ASN A 109 -11.29 -16.25 -1.29
CA ASN A 109 -11.26 -14.89 -1.84
C ASN A 109 -12.63 -14.23 -1.83
N GLU A 110 -13.71 -14.94 -1.50
CA GLU A 110 -15.07 -14.42 -1.51
C GLU A 110 -15.44 -13.65 -0.23
N ALA A 111 -16.57 -12.94 -0.28
CA ALA A 111 -17.13 -12.26 0.90
C ALA A 111 -18.02 -13.20 1.73
N TRP A 112 -18.34 -12.82 2.97
CA TRP A 112 -19.32 -13.54 3.80
C TRP A 112 -20.63 -13.84 3.06
N ARG A 113 -21.18 -12.85 2.34
CA ARG A 113 -22.43 -13.02 1.56
C ARG A 113 -22.32 -14.03 0.41
N ALA A 114 -21.10 -14.37 0.01
CA ALA A 114 -20.81 -15.34 -1.04
C ALA A 114 -20.31 -16.69 -0.46
N GLY A 115 -20.50 -16.92 0.84
CA GLY A 115 -20.23 -18.21 1.48
C GLY A 115 -18.84 -18.35 2.12
N ASN A 116 -18.03 -17.28 2.15
CA ASN A 116 -16.78 -17.30 2.91
C ASN A 116 -17.04 -17.01 4.39
N GLU A 117 -17.22 -18.04 5.20
CA GLU A 117 -17.42 -17.90 6.65
C GLU A 117 -16.20 -17.28 7.37
N THR A 118 -14.99 -17.49 6.84
CA THR A 118 -13.72 -16.97 7.38
C THR A 118 -13.26 -15.67 6.71
N HIS A 119 -14.18 -14.89 6.13
CA HIS A 119 -13.84 -13.69 5.34
C HIS A 119 -12.88 -12.72 6.04
N ALA A 120 -13.04 -12.47 7.34
CA ALA A 120 -12.16 -11.58 8.08
C ALA A 120 -10.76 -12.18 8.35
N GLN A 121 -10.65 -13.51 8.45
CA GLN A 121 -9.38 -14.19 8.60
C GLN A 121 -8.64 -14.25 7.25
N ASP A 122 -9.35 -14.59 6.19
CA ASP A 122 -8.80 -14.76 4.85
C ASP A 122 -8.33 -13.43 4.26
N MET A 123 -9.09 -12.35 4.44
CA MET A 123 -8.70 -11.01 3.98
C MET A 123 -7.37 -10.59 4.61
N LEU A 124 -7.28 -10.50 5.95
CA LEU A 124 -6.06 -10.03 6.63
C LEU A 124 -4.85 -10.92 6.30
N SER A 125 -5.01 -12.25 6.42
CA SER A 125 -3.90 -13.17 6.18
C SER A 125 -3.39 -13.10 4.74
N THR A 126 -4.28 -12.86 3.77
CA THR A 126 -3.91 -12.72 2.35
C THR A 126 -3.07 -11.48 2.08
N TYR A 127 -3.55 -10.28 2.45
CA TYR A 127 -2.81 -9.05 2.11
C TYR A 127 -1.61 -8.82 3.03
N HIS A 128 -1.64 -9.31 4.29
CA HIS A 128 -0.46 -9.34 5.15
C HIS A 128 0.61 -10.28 4.59
N GLY A 129 0.23 -11.50 4.19
CA GLY A 129 1.17 -12.40 3.54
C GLY A 129 1.72 -11.86 2.22
N THR A 130 0.92 -11.11 1.47
CA THR A 130 1.36 -10.43 0.24
C THR A 130 2.38 -9.31 0.54
N ALA A 131 2.19 -8.55 1.63
CA ALA A 131 3.16 -7.54 2.06
C ALA A 131 4.51 -8.17 2.48
N LEU A 132 4.48 -9.32 3.17
CA LEU A 132 5.69 -10.09 3.50
C LEU A 132 6.38 -10.63 2.25
N ASP A 133 5.60 -11.13 1.29
CA ASP A 133 6.13 -11.59 0.00
C ASP A 133 6.81 -10.44 -0.75
N ALA A 134 6.28 -9.20 -0.69
CA ALA A 134 6.93 -8.03 -1.27
C ALA A 134 8.30 -7.76 -0.64
N SER A 135 8.42 -7.81 0.69
CA SER A 135 9.71 -7.65 1.39
C SER A 135 10.74 -8.70 0.98
N ILE A 136 10.33 -9.98 0.85
CA ILE A 136 11.20 -11.05 0.37
C ILE A 136 11.67 -10.78 -1.06
N LEU A 137 10.77 -10.31 -1.93
CA LEU A 137 11.11 -9.97 -3.30
C LEU A 137 12.05 -8.75 -3.37
N MET A 138 11.83 -7.71 -2.55
CA MET A 138 12.73 -6.55 -2.44
C MET A 138 14.15 -6.98 -2.08
N LEU A 139 14.28 -7.95 -1.17
CA LEU A 139 15.57 -8.49 -0.75
C LEU A 139 16.28 -9.27 -1.87
N TYR A 140 15.57 -10.17 -2.56
CA TYR A 140 16.22 -11.13 -3.46
C TYR A 140 16.22 -10.74 -4.94
N LEU A 141 15.18 -10.05 -5.43
CA LEU A 141 15.04 -9.70 -6.84
C LEU A 141 16.27 -8.98 -7.43
N PRO A 142 16.94 -8.03 -6.74
CA PRO A 142 18.14 -7.37 -7.27
C PRO A 142 19.22 -8.34 -7.77
N SER A 143 19.42 -9.47 -7.08
CA SER A 143 20.42 -10.49 -7.46
C SER A 143 20.10 -11.20 -8.78
N PHE A 144 18.84 -11.22 -9.20
CA PHE A 144 18.39 -11.83 -10.46
C PHE A 144 18.42 -10.83 -11.61
N ILE A 145 18.11 -9.56 -11.34
CA ILE A 145 17.94 -8.55 -12.40
C ILE A 145 19.20 -7.72 -12.65
N PHE A 146 20.07 -7.57 -11.66
CA PHE A 146 21.36 -6.84 -11.76
C PHE A 146 22.54 -7.67 -11.22
N PRO A 147 22.81 -8.88 -11.75
CA PRO A 147 23.84 -9.77 -11.22
C PRO A 147 25.27 -9.23 -11.34
N ASP A 148 25.53 -8.30 -12.26
CA ASP A 148 26.84 -7.67 -12.44
C ASP A 148 27.05 -6.42 -11.55
N SER A 149 26.07 -6.07 -10.71
CA SER A 149 26.09 -4.92 -9.80
C SER A 149 26.34 -3.57 -10.47
N LYS A 150 26.14 -3.45 -11.80
CA LYS A 150 26.23 -2.14 -12.49
C LYS A 150 25.07 -1.20 -12.16
N LYS A 151 23.98 -1.77 -11.64
CA LYS A 151 22.77 -1.07 -11.21
C LYS A 151 22.34 -1.57 -9.84
N SER A 152 21.81 -0.68 -9.02
CA SER A 152 21.32 -0.99 -7.68
C SER A 152 19.96 -0.36 -7.45
N ILE A 153 19.04 -1.12 -6.85
CA ILE A 153 17.77 -0.56 -6.39
C ILE A 153 18.04 0.26 -5.12
N THR A 154 17.89 1.58 -5.20
CA THR A 154 18.14 2.51 -4.07
C THR A 154 16.84 3.05 -3.46
N THR A 155 15.71 2.81 -4.11
CA THR A 155 14.42 3.40 -3.71
C THR A 155 13.31 2.42 -4.00
N ASN A 156 12.51 2.07 -2.98
CA ASN A 156 11.34 1.24 -3.14
C ASN A 156 10.07 2.05 -2.86
N LEU A 157 9.15 2.04 -3.81
CA LEU A 157 7.80 2.58 -3.68
C LEU A 157 6.81 1.43 -3.79
N VAL A 158 5.64 1.56 -3.15
CA VAL A 158 4.56 0.57 -3.29
C VAL A 158 3.31 1.26 -3.80
N LEU A 159 2.65 0.69 -4.81
CA LEU A 159 1.31 1.09 -5.22
C LEU A 159 0.38 -0.11 -5.11
N GLY A 160 -0.68 0.06 -4.34
CA GLY A 160 -1.68 -0.98 -4.13
C GLY A 160 -3.09 -0.50 -4.46
N VAL A 161 -3.88 -1.38 -5.08
CA VAL A 161 -5.30 -1.11 -5.39
C VAL A 161 -6.21 -2.08 -4.65
N SER A 162 -7.22 -1.57 -3.94
CA SER A 162 -8.21 -2.38 -3.20
C SER A 162 -7.52 -3.32 -2.20
N LEU A 163 -7.59 -4.65 -2.37
CA LEU A 163 -6.81 -5.62 -1.57
C LEU A 163 -5.32 -5.27 -1.52
N GLY A 164 -4.75 -4.91 -2.67
CA GLY A 164 -3.37 -4.44 -2.76
C GLY A 164 -3.16 -3.12 -2.01
N GLY A 165 -4.16 -2.24 -1.92
CA GLY A 165 -4.10 -1.00 -1.14
C GLY A 165 -4.00 -1.25 0.36
N HIS A 166 -4.69 -2.27 0.89
CA HIS A 166 -4.47 -2.74 2.26
C HIS A 166 -3.05 -3.31 2.43
N GLY A 167 -2.56 -4.07 1.45
CA GLY A 167 -1.19 -4.55 1.42
C GLY A 167 -0.16 -3.42 1.40
N ALA A 168 -0.42 -2.33 0.67
CA ALA A 168 0.45 -1.17 0.58
C ALA A 168 0.58 -0.43 1.91
N TRP A 169 -0.51 -0.31 2.69
CA TRP A 169 -0.44 0.17 4.07
C TRP A 169 0.50 -0.68 4.92
N LEU A 170 0.41 -2.01 4.82
CA LEU A 170 1.28 -2.90 5.59
C LEU A 170 2.74 -2.86 5.13
N SER A 171 2.99 -2.83 3.83
CA SER A 171 4.35 -2.66 3.29
C SER A 171 4.95 -1.33 3.74
N LEU A 172 4.19 -0.24 3.69
CA LEU A 172 4.66 1.07 4.15
C LEU A 172 5.09 1.05 5.61
N LEU A 173 4.26 0.50 6.50
CA LEU A 173 4.52 0.47 7.94
C LEU A 173 5.64 -0.50 8.33
N HIS A 174 5.69 -1.67 7.70
CA HIS A 174 6.51 -2.79 8.21
C HIS A 174 7.75 -3.10 7.37
N GLU A 175 7.89 -2.51 6.18
CA GLU A 175 9.10 -2.63 5.35
C GLU A 175 9.90 -1.30 5.41
N PRO A 176 11.03 -1.25 6.15
CA PRO A 176 11.82 -0.04 6.29
C PRO A 176 12.35 0.51 4.96
N SER A 177 12.60 -0.36 3.97
CA SER A 177 13.12 0.07 2.66
C SER A 177 12.07 0.75 1.76
N VAL A 178 10.78 0.65 2.08
CA VAL A 178 9.71 1.37 1.38
C VAL A 178 9.64 2.81 1.87
N THR A 179 9.91 3.76 0.98
CA THR A 179 9.95 5.20 1.33
C THR A 179 8.67 5.94 0.95
N ALA A 180 7.88 5.39 0.04
CA ALA A 180 6.60 5.97 -0.35
C ALA A 180 5.56 4.92 -0.71
N ALA A 181 4.28 5.22 -0.44
CA ALA A 181 3.17 4.38 -0.85
C ALA A 181 2.02 5.16 -1.49
N ILE A 182 1.45 4.58 -2.55
CA ILE A 182 0.23 5.01 -3.22
C ILE A 182 -0.85 3.98 -2.91
N ILE A 183 -1.91 4.44 -2.27
CA ILE A 183 -2.95 3.60 -1.68
C ILE A 183 -4.26 3.95 -2.35
N VAL A 184 -4.68 3.11 -3.29
CA VAL A 184 -5.91 3.31 -4.05
C VAL A 184 -6.99 2.43 -3.45
N ILE A 185 -8.08 3.05 -2.97
CA ILE A 185 -9.27 2.41 -2.41
C ILE A 185 -8.97 1.29 -1.39
N GLY A 186 -7.91 1.48 -0.60
CA GLY A 186 -7.54 0.67 0.55
C GLY A 186 -8.02 1.28 1.87
N CYS A 187 -7.95 0.51 2.96
CA CYS A 187 -8.34 0.97 4.30
C CYS A 187 -7.25 0.68 5.34
N PRO A 188 -6.87 1.68 6.17
CA PRO A 188 -5.94 1.53 7.28
C PRO A 188 -6.57 1.07 8.61
N ASP A 189 -7.89 0.85 8.65
CA ASP A 189 -8.62 0.41 9.86
C ASP A 189 -9.39 -0.88 9.57
N TYR A 190 -8.74 -2.00 9.82
CA TYR A 190 -9.31 -3.30 9.53
C TYR A 190 -10.53 -3.65 10.41
N VAL A 191 -10.52 -3.27 11.69
CA VAL A 191 -11.62 -3.54 12.62
C VAL A 191 -12.88 -2.81 12.16
N ARG A 192 -12.77 -1.53 11.82
CA ARG A 192 -13.90 -0.72 11.35
C ARG A 192 -14.43 -1.24 10.02
N LEU A 193 -13.54 -1.61 9.10
CA LEU A 193 -13.95 -2.19 7.81
C LEU A 193 -14.67 -3.53 7.98
N MET A 194 -14.14 -4.46 8.79
CA MET A 194 -14.78 -5.76 9.03
C MET A 194 -16.10 -5.60 9.78
N SER A 195 -16.19 -4.68 10.73
CA SER A 195 -17.43 -4.33 11.43
C SER A 195 -18.50 -3.82 10.45
N HIS A 196 -18.14 -2.88 9.57
CA HIS A 196 -19.05 -2.41 8.51
C HIS A 196 -19.52 -3.56 7.61
N ARG A 197 -18.60 -4.45 7.20
CA ARG A 197 -18.95 -5.61 6.37
C ARG A 197 -19.80 -6.64 7.10
N ALA A 198 -19.61 -6.86 8.39
CA ALA A 198 -20.41 -7.77 9.21
C ALA A 198 -21.84 -7.27 9.32
N ALA A 199 -22.00 -5.96 9.59
CA ALA A 199 -23.29 -5.28 9.58
C ALA A 199 -24.02 -5.44 8.24
N LYS A 200 -23.34 -5.12 7.13
CA LYS A 200 -23.92 -5.28 5.79
C LYS A 200 -24.25 -6.74 5.50
N SER A 201 -23.39 -7.68 5.87
CA SER A 201 -23.60 -9.11 5.63
C SER A 201 -24.63 -9.73 6.56
N LYS A 202 -25.19 -8.97 7.51
CA LYS A 202 -26.14 -9.43 8.53
C LYS A 202 -25.61 -10.65 9.28
N ARG A 203 -24.31 -10.61 9.64
CA ARG A 203 -23.69 -11.71 10.39
C ARG A 203 -24.41 -11.90 11.74
N PRO A 204 -24.69 -13.15 12.17
CA PRO A 204 -25.31 -13.41 13.47
C PRO A 204 -24.57 -12.73 14.62
N SER A 205 -23.23 -12.77 14.61
CA SER A 205 -22.37 -12.09 15.60
C SER A 205 -22.51 -10.56 15.63
N TRP A 206 -23.22 -9.98 14.66
CA TRP A 206 -23.58 -8.57 14.58
C TRP A 206 -25.06 -8.30 14.89
N VAL A 207 -25.98 -9.00 14.22
CA VAL A 207 -27.42 -8.65 14.25
C VAL A 207 -28.16 -9.22 15.47
N ASP A 208 -27.65 -10.29 16.09
CA ASP A 208 -28.32 -10.98 17.20
C ASP A 208 -27.93 -10.42 18.58
N THR A 209 -27.30 -9.23 18.63
CA THR A 209 -26.85 -8.58 19.87
C THR A 209 -27.56 -7.25 20.11
N SER A 210 -27.61 -6.84 21.38
CA SER A 210 -28.08 -5.51 21.79
C SER A 210 -27.05 -4.82 22.68
N PRO A 211 -26.41 -3.72 22.24
CA PRO A 211 -26.53 -3.09 20.91
C PRO A 211 -26.00 -4.01 19.79
N GLN A 212 -26.36 -3.72 18.54
CA GLN A 212 -25.85 -4.46 17.38
C GLN A 212 -24.32 -4.38 17.31
N GLY A 213 -23.68 -5.51 17.00
CA GLY A 213 -22.23 -5.62 16.93
C GLY A 213 -21.51 -5.78 18.27
N ALA A 214 -22.22 -5.78 19.41
CA ALA A 214 -21.62 -5.83 20.75
C ALA A 214 -20.74 -7.05 20.99
N SER A 215 -21.00 -8.17 20.32
CA SER A 215 -20.18 -9.38 20.41
C SER A 215 -19.46 -9.73 19.11
N PHE A 216 -19.36 -8.80 18.15
CA PHE A 216 -18.69 -9.07 16.87
C PHE A 216 -17.20 -9.36 17.09
N ILE A 217 -16.52 -8.48 17.83
CA ILE A 217 -15.12 -8.66 18.22
C ILE A 217 -15.04 -9.76 19.27
N GLY A 218 -14.22 -10.78 19.02
CA GLY A 218 -14.11 -11.98 19.84
C GLY A 218 -15.02 -13.13 19.41
N SER A 219 -15.90 -12.92 18.42
CA SER A 219 -16.72 -13.99 17.83
C SER A 219 -15.91 -14.91 16.89
N THR A 220 -16.56 -15.95 16.34
CA THR A 220 -16.00 -16.77 15.26
C THR A 220 -15.75 -15.99 13.98
N ASP A 221 -16.50 -14.91 13.73
CA ASP A 221 -16.33 -14.04 12.56
C ASP A 221 -15.16 -13.06 12.73
N PHE A 222 -14.75 -12.78 13.97
CA PHE A 222 -13.60 -11.93 14.29
C PHE A 222 -12.91 -12.41 15.57
N PRO A 223 -12.16 -13.53 15.51
CA PRO A 223 -11.63 -14.17 16.71
C PRO A 223 -10.54 -13.36 17.39
N GLY A 224 -10.30 -13.61 18.68
CA GLY A 224 -9.29 -12.89 19.47
C GLY A 224 -7.86 -13.01 18.90
N SER A 225 -7.52 -14.13 18.27
CA SER A 225 -6.24 -14.32 17.58
C SER A 225 -6.11 -13.40 16.35
N LEU A 226 -7.20 -13.18 15.61
CA LEU A 226 -7.25 -12.22 14.51
C LEU A 226 -7.07 -10.80 15.05
N LEU A 227 -7.78 -10.43 16.13
CA LEU A 227 -7.62 -9.13 16.78
C LEU A 227 -6.17 -8.87 17.22
N ALA A 228 -5.49 -9.88 17.77
CA ALA A 228 -4.08 -9.77 18.15
C ALA A 228 -3.17 -9.47 16.95
N ALA A 229 -3.42 -10.11 15.79
CA ALA A 229 -2.70 -9.80 14.56
C ALA A 229 -3.00 -8.37 14.07
N VAL A 230 -4.26 -7.94 14.13
CA VAL A 230 -4.64 -6.56 13.74
C VAL A 230 -3.94 -5.53 14.61
N LYS A 231 -3.95 -5.68 15.94
CA LYS A 231 -3.26 -4.77 16.86
C LYS A 231 -1.75 -4.64 16.57
N LYS A 232 -1.14 -5.66 15.99
CA LYS A 232 0.28 -5.68 15.68
C LYS A 232 0.61 -5.09 14.30
N TYR A 233 -0.23 -5.35 13.30
CA TYR A 233 0.13 -5.08 11.91
C TYR A 233 -0.72 -3.99 11.24
N ASP A 234 -2.00 -3.88 11.58
CA ASP A 234 -2.89 -2.89 10.96
C ASP A 234 -2.55 -1.46 11.43
N PRO A 235 -2.58 -0.43 10.55
CA PRO A 235 -2.20 0.92 10.94
C PRO A 235 -3.01 1.49 12.11
N ALA A 236 -4.34 1.39 12.08
CA ALA A 236 -5.19 1.85 13.17
C ALA A 236 -5.00 0.98 14.41
N GLY A 237 -4.94 -0.34 14.24
CA GLY A 237 -4.67 -1.29 15.33
C GLY A 237 -3.38 -0.98 16.09
N LEU A 238 -2.31 -0.65 15.36
CA LEU A 238 -0.98 -0.37 15.91
C LEU A 238 -0.92 1.01 16.60
N LEU A 239 -1.37 2.05 15.90
CA LEU A 239 -1.21 3.44 16.33
C LEU A 239 -2.36 3.90 17.21
N MET A 240 -3.59 3.86 16.69
CA MET A 240 -4.76 4.32 17.45
C MET A 240 -5.09 3.40 18.63
N GLY A 241 -4.63 2.14 18.59
CA GLY A 241 -4.67 1.22 19.73
C GLY A 241 -3.85 1.66 20.96
N GLN A 242 -3.00 2.69 20.84
CA GLN A 242 -2.27 3.28 21.97
C GLN A 242 -3.05 4.37 22.72
N LEU A 243 -4.22 4.75 22.20
CA LEU A 243 -5.07 5.78 22.78
C LEU A 243 -5.96 5.20 23.88
N ASP A 244 -6.17 5.97 24.94
CA ASP A 244 -6.99 5.60 26.10
C ASP A 244 -8.48 5.87 25.86
N SER A 245 -8.83 6.46 24.71
CA SER A 245 -10.21 6.82 24.34
C SER A 245 -10.43 6.69 22.83
N ASP A 246 -11.64 6.27 22.48
CA ASP A 246 -12.13 6.13 21.09
C ASP A 246 -12.60 7.46 20.47
N ASP A 247 -12.55 8.57 21.21
CA ASP A 247 -12.64 9.90 20.62
C ASP A 247 -11.32 10.23 19.95
N TYR A 248 -11.21 9.92 18.66
CA TYR A 248 -10.02 10.19 17.86
C TYR A 248 -9.93 11.65 17.41
N SER A 249 -10.98 12.47 17.60
CA SER A 249 -10.99 13.88 17.18
C SER A 249 -10.14 14.76 18.09
N ARG A 250 -10.00 14.38 19.36
CA ARG A 250 -9.18 15.09 20.34
C ARG A 250 -7.69 14.99 20.03
N LYS A 251 -6.93 15.93 20.58
CA LYS A 251 -5.47 15.79 20.67
C LYS A 251 -5.12 14.70 21.70
N PRO A 252 -4.22 13.75 21.36
CA PRO A 252 -3.70 12.81 22.36
C PRO A 252 -3.01 13.54 23.53
N SER A 253 -3.12 12.98 24.73
CA SER A 253 -2.42 13.47 25.92
C SER A 253 -0.91 13.25 25.82
N ASP A 254 -0.12 13.95 26.64
CA ASP A 254 1.35 13.80 26.62
C ASP A 254 1.80 12.35 26.87
N LYS A 255 1.08 11.59 27.71
CA LYS A 255 1.36 10.17 27.95
C LYS A 255 1.07 9.30 26.73
N GLU A 256 -0.02 9.59 26.01
CA GLU A 256 -0.33 8.89 24.75
C GLU A 256 0.68 9.24 23.67
N ILE A 257 1.06 10.52 23.54
CA ILE A 257 2.11 10.96 22.62
C ILE A 257 3.43 10.26 22.93
N GLN A 258 3.79 10.11 24.21
CA GLN A 258 5.00 9.38 24.62
C GLN A 258 5.00 7.92 24.17
N ARG A 259 3.83 7.24 24.16
CA ARG A 259 3.68 5.87 23.63
C ARG A 259 3.69 5.83 22.10
N LEU A 260 3.09 6.83 21.46
CA LEU A 260 2.93 6.91 20.00
C LEU A 260 4.22 7.28 19.28
N ARG A 261 5.01 8.21 19.81
CA ARG A 261 6.17 8.76 19.10
C ARG A 261 7.19 7.71 18.65
N PRO A 262 7.60 6.72 19.47
CA PRO A 262 8.48 5.65 19.01
C PRO A 262 7.89 4.86 17.83
N LEU A 263 6.59 4.50 17.90
CA LEU A 263 5.92 3.78 16.81
C LEU A 263 5.84 4.62 15.54
N MET A 264 5.50 5.90 15.65
CA MET A 264 5.46 6.82 14.51
C MET A 264 6.84 6.96 13.87
N HIS A 265 7.89 7.03 14.68
CA HIS A 265 9.26 7.09 14.19
C HIS A 265 9.66 5.82 13.45
N ASP A 266 9.45 4.66 14.08
CA ASP A 266 9.89 3.37 13.54
C ASP A 266 9.15 2.96 12.27
N HIS A 267 7.88 3.35 12.14
CA HIS A 267 7.01 2.91 11.06
C HIS A 267 6.74 3.95 9.98
N LEU A 268 6.82 5.26 10.28
CA LEU A 268 6.37 6.31 9.35
C LEU A 268 7.37 7.43 9.10
N ALA A 269 8.42 7.60 9.90
CA ALA A 269 9.34 8.73 9.74
C ALA A 269 9.91 8.81 8.31
N ASN A 270 9.92 10.04 7.77
CA ASN A 270 10.38 10.38 6.43
C ASN A 270 9.64 9.69 5.27
N LYS A 271 8.53 8.98 5.53
CA LYS A 271 7.76 8.31 4.49
C LYS A 271 6.73 9.24 3.84
N LYS A 272 6.48 9.04 2.55
CA LYS A 272 5.47 9.79 1.77
C LYS A 272 4.26 8.90 1.45
N ILE A 273 3.06 9.42 1.62
CA ILE A 273 1.81 8.68 1.51
C ILE A 273 0.85 9.43 0.60
N LEU A 274 0.36 8.77 -0.44
CA LEU A 274 -0.77 9.22 -1.24
C LEU A 274 -1.94 8.25 -1.03
N ASN A 275 -3.00 8.71 -0.37
CA ASN A 275 -4.27 7.98 -0.24
C ASN A 275 -5.29 8.52 -1.25
N LEU A 276 -5.84 7.62 -2.08
CA LEU A 276 -6.86 7.92 -3.08
C LEU A 276 -8.11 7.08 -2.80
N ALA A 277 -9.25 7.72 -2.52
CA ALA A 277 -10.49 7.03 -2.17
C ALA A 277 -11.68 7.46 -3.04
N GLY A 278 -12.59 6.54 -3.33
CA GLY A 278 -13.87 6.87 -3.95
C GLY A 278 -14.88 7.35 -2.91
N GLY A 279 -15.46 8.53 -3.10
CA GLY A 279 -16.43 9.12 -2.18
C GLY A 279 -17.77 8.37 -2.13
N ALA A 280 -18.10 7.61 -3.17
CA ALA A 280 -19.29 6.75 -3.24
C ALA A 280 -18.96 5.25 -3.11
N ASP A 281 -17.74 4.89 -2.70
CA ASP A 281 -17.33 3.50 -2.52
C ASP A 281 -18.14 2.80 -1.41
N LYS A 282 -18.84 1.72 -1.78
CA LYS A 282 -19.66 0.91 -0.86
C LYS A 282 -18.95 -0.36 -0.39
N LEU A 283 -17.82 -0.74 -1.01
CA LEU A 283 -17.05 -1.95 -0.68
C LEU A 283 -15.93 -1.66 0.31
N VAL A 284 -15.28 -0.51 0.16
CA VAL A 284 -14.30 0.06 1.10
C VAL A 284 -14.68 1.53 1.34
N PRO A 285 -15.72 1.80 2.14
CA PRO A 285 -16.18 3.17 2.36
C PRO A 285 -15.09 4.04 2.97
N TYR A 286 -14.92 5.25 2.46
CA TYR A 286 -13.94 6.22 2.99
C TYR A 286 -14.14 6.49 4.49
N SER A 287 -15.38 6.45 4.98
CA SER A 287 -15.72 6.59 6.40
C SER A 287 -15.09 5.53 7.32
N CYS A 288 -14.63 4.39 6.77
CA CYS A 288 -13.83 3.43 7.51
C CYS A 288 -12.39 3.90 7.69
N SER A 289 -11.83 4.63 6.72
CA SER A 289 -10.45 5.15 6.75
C SER A 289 -10.35 6.53 7.41
N GLU A 290 -11.42 7.32 7.35
CA GLU A 290 -11.44 8.74 7.75
C GLU A 290 -10.92 8.99 9.17
N PRO A 291 -11.30 8.23 10.22
CA PRO A 291 -10.80 8.49 11.57
C PRO A 291 -9.27 8.39 11.67
N PHE A 292 -8.68 7.36 11.05
CA PHE A 292 -7.23 7.16 11.03
C PHE A 292 -6.53 8.24 10.21
N LEU A 293 -7.04 8.54 9.02
CA LEU A 293 -6.45 9.55 8.15
C LEU A 293 -6.51 10.95 8.76
N ALA A 294 -7.61 11.29 9.44
CA ALA A 294 -7.75 12.55 10.15
C ALA A 294 -6.81 12.61 11.38
N PHE A 295 -6.69 11.51 12.12
CA PHE A 295 -5.71 11.37 13.22
C PHE A 295 -4.27 11.59 12.72
N LEU A 296 -3.89 10.89 11.64
CA LEU A 296 -2.55 10.97 11.08
C LEU A 296 -2.28 12.38 10.51
N SER A 297 -3.22 12.96 9.77
CA SER A 297 -3.12 14.32 9.23
C SER A 297 -2.85 15.34 10.33
N ARG A 298 -3.61 15.31 11.43
CA ARG A 298 -3.36 16.21 12.58
C ARG A 298 -2.03 15.95 13.26
N ALA A 299 -1.55 14.70 13.28
CA ALA A 299 -0.28 14.36 13.89
C ALA A 299 0.91 14.95 13.12
N VAL A 300 0.85 14.92 11.79
CA VAL A 300 1.97 15.28 10.88
C VAL A 300 1.85 16.69 10.30
N GLU A 301 0.80 17.43 10.65
CA GLU A 301 0.57 18.81 10.22
C GLU A 301 1.80 19.69 10.54
N LYS A 302 2.36 20.35 9.52
CA LYS A 302 3.70 20.97 9.57
C LYS A 302 3.90 21.94 10.74
N ASP A 303 2.89 22.76 11.04
CA ASP A 303 3.03 23.85 12.01
C ASP A 303 2.43 23.54 13.39
N THR A 304 1.56 22.52 13.48
CA THR A 304 0.76 22.26 14.69
C THR A 304 0.77 20.81 15.16
N GLY A 305 1.26 19.90 14.32
CA GLY A 305 1.27 18.47 14.59
C GLY A 305 2.26 18.09 15.69
N TRP A 306 1.86 17.16 16.55
CA TRP A 306 2.71 16.63 17.62
C TRP A 306 3.82 15.69 17.11
N PHE A 307 3.79 15.38 15.81
CA PHE A 307 4.80 14.62 15.07
C PHE A 307 5.22 15.33 13.76
N ALA A 308 5.10 16.67 13.73
CA ALA A 308 5.52 17.48 12.58
C ALA A 308 7.01 17.31 12.23
N ASP A 309 7.82 17.01 13.24
CA ASP A 309 9.26 16.74 13.11
C ASP A 309 9.59 15.37 12.49
N GLY A 310 8.58 14.51 12.30
CA GLY A 310 8.75 13.16 11.75
C GLY A 310 8.97 13.09 10.24
N GLY A 311 8.84 14.20 9.52
CA GLY A 311 9.06 14.23 8.06
C GLY A 311 8.05 13.42 7.23
N VAL A 312 6.90 13.07 7.82
CA VAL A 312 5.87 12.27 7.13
C VAL A 312 5.09 13.15 6.16
N GLY A 313 5.10 12.80 4.88
CA GLY A 313 4.24 13.44 3.88
C GLY A 313 2.93 12.67 3.77
N LEU A 314 1.78 13.32 4.00
CA LEU A 314 0.47 12.72 3.76
C LEU A 314 -0.33 13.58 2.78
N THR A 315 -0.75 12.98 1.67
CA THR A 315 -1.76 13.52 0.76
C THR A 315 -2.94 12.58 0.73
N ASN A 316 -4.13 13.10 1.01
CA ASN A 316 -5.37 12.33 1.06
C ASN A 316 -6.41 12.97 0.14
N LYS A 317 -6.82 12.26 -0.92
CA LYS A 317 -7.78 12.73 -1.92
C LYS A 317 -8.99 11.81 -1.98
N VAL A 318 -10.18 12.40 -1.89
CA VAL A 318 -11.47 11.71 -2.02
C VAL A 318 -12.18 12.21 -3.27
N PHE A 319 -12.50 11.30 -4.18
CA PHE A 319 -13.10 11.61 -5.47
C PHE A 319 -14.62 11.46 -5.37
N GLU A 320 -15.34 12.57 -5.44
CA GLU A 320 -16.79 12.60 -5.29
C GLU A 320 -17.49 11.74 -6.35
N GLY A 321 -18.54 11.00 -5.96
CA GLY A 321 -19.31 10.15 -6.87
C GLY A 321 -18.60 8.87 -7.35
N VAL A 322 -17.29 8.74 -7.15
CA VAL A 322 -16.50 7.57 -7.57
C VAL A 322 -16.76 6.38 -6.64
N GLY A 323 -17.02 5.21 -7.23
CA GLY A 323 -17.26 3.95 -6.52
C GLY A 323 -15.99 3.21 -6.13
N HIS A 324 -16.06 1.88 -6.08
CA HIS A 324 -14.90 1.03 -5.79
C HIS A 324 -14.09 0.75 -7.06
N GLU A 325 -13.38 1.75 -7.56
CA GLU A 325 -12.56 1.64 -8.78
C GLU A 325 -11.34 2.54 -8.74
N MET A 326 -10.30 2.18 -9.51
CA MET A 326 -9.20 3.10 -9.81
C MET A 326 -9.56 3.84 -11.10
N THR A 327 -9.83 5.14 -11.01
CA THR A 327 -10.13 5.98 -12.18
C THR A 327 -8.84 6.39 -12.90
N LEU A 328 -8.98 6.93 -14.11
CA LEU A 328 -7.86 7.55 -14.83
C LEU A 328 -7.29 8.76 -14.08
N GLU A 329 -8.15 9.51 -13.39
CA GLU A 329 -7.73 10.63 -12.55
C GLU A 329 -6.88 10.15 -11.37
N MET A 330 -7.29 9.08 -10.69
CA MET A 330 -6.47 8.45 -9.64
C MET A 330 -5.15 7.90 -10.18
N LEU A 331 -5.14 7.35 -11.40
CA LEU A 331 -3.91 6.91 -12.04
C LEU A 331 -2.98 8.10 -12.35
N HIS A 332 -3.53 9.19 -12.87
CA HIS A 332 -2.77 10.41 -13.11
C HIS A 332 -2.12 10.93 -11.83
N GLU A 333 -2.88 10.99 -10.73
CA GLU A 333 -2.36 11.35 -9.40
C GLU A 333 -1.23 10.43 -8.93
N ALA A 334 -1.34 9.12 -9.20
CA ALA A 334 -0.28 8.17 -8.89
C ALA A 334 0.99 8.41 -9.73
N VAL A 335 0.84 8.71 -11.03
CA VAL A 335 1.96 9.02 -11.93
C VAL A 335 2.70 10.28 -11.46
N GLU A 336 1.97 11.35 -11.17
CA GLU A 336 2.54 12.61 -10.70
C GLU A 336 3.24 12.44 -9.35
N PHE A 337 2.61 11.74 -8.41
CA PHE A 337 3.21 11.49 -7.10
C PHE A 337 4.50 10.67 -7.17
N VAL A 338 4.57 9.65 -8.03
CA VAL A 338 5.82 8.91 -8.26
C VAL A 338 6.89 9.84 -8.82
N ALA A 339 6.56 10.70 -9.78
CA ALA A 339 7.51 11.67 -10.30
C ALA A 339 8.00 12.64 -9.21
N ASP A 340 7.11 13.19 -8.40
CA ASP A 340 7.46 14.10 -7.30
C ASP A 340 8.37 13.43 -6.27
N VAL A 341 8.11 12.17 -5.93
CA VAL A 341 8.95 11.39 -5.00
C VAL A 341 10.36 11.20 -5.56
N LEU A 342 10.48 10.91 -6.86
CA LEU A 342 11.77 10.67 -7.51
C LEU A 342 12.56 11.96 -7.78
N THR A 343 11.90 13.06 -8.10
CA THR A 343 12.54 14.36 -8.34
C THR A 343 13.02 15.02 -7.05
N ALA A 344 12.29 14.84 -5.94
CA ALA A 344 12.65 15.46 -4.66
C ALA A 344 13.97 14.93 -4.04
N GLY A 345 14.56 13.86 -4.59
CA GLY A 345 15.76 13.21 -4.04
C GLY A 345 15.53 12.57 -2.67
N PRO A 346 16.54 11.90 -2.09
CA PRO A 346 16.52 11.57 -0.66
C PRO A 346 16.37 12.88 0.11
N SER A 347 15.39 12.97 1.00
CA SER A 347 15.35 14.07 1.97
C SER A 347 16.69 14.08 2.71
N ASP A 348 17.32 15.27 2.83
CA ASP A 348 18.50 15.52 3.64
C ASP A 348 18.19 15.20 5.12
N GLY A 349 18.19 13.91 5.44
CA GLY A 349 18.14 13.37 6.77
C GLY A 349 19.38 12.52 6.91
N SER A 350 20.18 12.83 7.91
CA SER A 350 21.25 12.01 8.47
C SER A 350 20.70 10.67 9.00
N GLY A 351 20.08 9.89 8.11
CA GLY A 351 19.75 8.51 8.31
C GLY A 351 21.06 7.76 8.42
N VAL A 352 21.39 7.34 9.64
CA VAL A 352 22.36 6.29 9.91
C VAL A 352 22.17 5.23 8.81
N PRO A 353 23.24 4.79 8.11
CA PRO A 353 23.12 3.69 7.14
C PRO A 353 22.35 2.57 7.83
N ALA A 354 21.54 1.82 7.08
CA ALA A 354 20.82 0.67 7.61
C ALA A 354 21.82 -0.27 8.30
N GLY A 355 22.06 -0.03 9.59
CA GLY A 355 22.82 -0.90 10.45
C GLY A 355 22.04 -2.19 10.45
N GLU A 356 22.77 -3.30 10.35
CA GLU A 356 22.28 -4.66 10.51
C GLU A 356 21.16 -4.69 11.55
N ARG A 357 19.91 -4.62 11.10
CA ARG A 357 18.80 -5.04 11.93
C ARG A 357 18.78 -6.53 11.75
N ASP A 358 19.12 -7.23 12.84
CA ASP A 358 18.86 -8.65 12.99
C ASP A 358 17.45 -8.92 12.45
N TYR A 359 17.40 -9.61 11.31
CA TYR A 359 16.16 -10.26 10.88
C TYR A 359 15.68 -11.10 12.08
N PRO A 360 14.36 -11.15 12.33
CA PRO A 360 13.85 -11.97 13.43
C PRO A 360 14.46 -13.37 13.31
N LYS A 361 15.17 -13.80 14.36
CA LYS A 361 15.62 -15.19 14.48
C LYS A 361 14.37 -16.06 14.39
N ILE A 362 14.30 -16.83 13.31
CA ILE A 362 13.22 -17.76 12.99
C ILE A 362 13.11 -18.79 14.11
#